data_AF-A0A914TEU1-F1
#
_entry.id   AF-A0A914TEU1-F1
#
_cell.length_a   1.000
_cell.length_b   1.000
_cell.length_c   1.000
_cell.angle_alpha   90.00
_cell.angle_beta   90.00
_cell.angle_gamma   90.00
#
_symmetry.space_group_name_H-M   'P 1'
#
loop_
_entity.id
_entity.type
_entity.pdbx_description
1 polymer ?
#
loop_
_entity_poly.entity_id
_entity_poly.type
_entity_poly.pdbx_seq_one_letter_code
_entity_poly.pdbx_strand_id
1 'polypeptide(L)'
;MTPSEIHAVMTSGFSCIAGSLFVAYIGFGACAPYLLSATVMSAPGSLACSKLLFPETKKSKLAKMEELKLSKGNEKNALECLSNGAVAAVEIVMAIIANIIVTLAVIAFFNAIVGYLGSLIGCSNWTIENGTGYLFYPLAYLMGVTESSKEIMIVAKLMGIKTVTNEFVAYQKLGQYVSDQELSPRSAMIATYALCGFSNFQTLGIVLAILGSMVPKRKSMISSLALRALMAGSISCFMTASLAGILVDDPTHCNRKERPACFNIDKFQNISNALNLTDIIHNEL
;
A
#
# COMPACT_ATOMS: atom_id res chain seq x y z
N MET A 1 -15.18 -12.60 -17.70
CA MET A 1 -14.50 -13.21 -16.54
C MET A 1 -15.49 -13.97 -15.66
N THR A 2 -15.06 -15.07 -15.05
CA THR A 2 -15.76 -15.80 -13.99
C THR A 2 -15.67 -15.03 -12.65
N PRO A 3 -16.46 -15.39 -11.62
CA PRO A 3 -16.31 -14.78 -10.30
C PRO A 3 -14.92 -15.00 -9.69
N SER A 4 -14.27 -16.14 -9.93
CA SER A 4 -12.93 -16.43 -9.39
C SER A 4 -11.83 -15.67 -10.13
N GLU A 5 -11.99 -15.42 -11.43
CA GLU A 5 -11.13 -14.49 -12.17
C GLU A 5 -11.28 -13.05 -11.66
N ILE A 6 -12.50 -12.58 -11.39
CA ILE A 6 -12.72 -11.23 -10.83
C ILE A 6 -12.12 -11.12 -9.43
N HIS A 7 -12.30 -12.14 -8.59
CA HIS A 7 -11.67 -12.20 -7.27
C HIS A 7 -10.14 -12.11 -7.36
N ALA A 8 -9.52 -12.79 -8.34
CA ALA A 8 -8.08 -12.72 -8.56
C ALA A 8 -7.62 -11.32 -8.97
N VAL A 9 -8.34 -10.64 -9.86
CA VAL A 9 -8.06 -9.24 -10.24
C VAL A 9 -8.14 -8.31 -9.02
N MET A 10 -9.20 -8.43 -8.23
CA MET A 10 -9.36 -7.61 -7.01
C MET A 10 -8.26 -7.89 -5.98
N THR A 11 -7.96 -9.17 -5.74
CA THR A 11 -6.91 -9.60 -4.80
C THR A 11 -5.55 -9.07 -5.20
N SER A 12 -5.21 -9.14 -6.50
CA SER A 12 -3.97 -8.59 -7.03
C SER A 12 -3.90 -7.07 -6.83
N GLY A 13 -5.00 -6.35 -7.09
CA GLY A 13 -5.08 -4.91 -6.81
C GLY A 13 -4.85 -4.55 -5.33
N PHE A 14 -5.37 -5.34 -4.39
CA PHE A 14 -5.16 -5.13 -2.96
C PHE A 14 -3.77 -5.56 -2.47
N SER A 15 -3.13 -6.53 -3.10
CA SER A 15 -1.82 -7.07 -2.68
C SER A 15 -0.63 -6.27 -3.21
N CYS A 16 -0.82 -5.40 -4.20
CA CYS A 16 0.24 -4.64 -4.83
C CYS A 16 0.14 -3.15 -4.52
N ILE A 17 1.24 -2.43 -4.73
CA ILE A 17 1.28 -0.97 -4.75
C ILE A 17 1.43 -0.48 -6.18
N ALA A 18 0.99 0.76 -6.44
CA ALA A 18 1.22 1.43 -7.71
C ALA A 18 2.63 2.03 -7.76
N GLY A 19 3.27 1.94 -8.92
CA GLY A 19 4.58 2.58 -9.16
C GLY A 19 4.57 4.10 -8.94
N SER A 20 3.42 4.76 -9.11
CA SER A 20 3.25 6.19 -8.85
C SER A 20 3.51 6.59 -7.40
N LEU A 21 3.30 5.69 -6.45
CA LEU A 21 3.53 5.93 -5.01
C LEU A 21 4.88 5.44 -4.51
N PHE A 22 5.62 4.72 -5.36
CA PHE A 22 6.90 4.11 -4.99
C PHE A 22 7.91 5.13 -4.46
N VAL A 23 8.04 6.26 -5.17
CA VAL A 23 8.94 7.37 -4.80
C VAL A 23 8.51 8.03 -3.49
N ALA A 24 7.20 8.15 -3.24
CA ALA A 24 6.66 8.74 -2.01
C ALA A 24 7.02 7.90 -0.78
N TYR A 25 6.85 6.58 -0.85
CA TYR A 25 7.18 5.68 0.25
C TYR A 25 8.69 5.65 0.55
N ILE A 26 9.54 5.67 -0.48
CA ILE A 26 10.99 5.85 -0.31
C ILE A 26 11.29 7.21 0.34
N GLY A 27 10.57 8.26 -0.07
CA GLY A 27 10.62 9.59 0.53
C GLY A 27 10.37 9.57 2.04
N PHE A 28 9.44 8.73 2.51
CA PHE A 28 9.15 8.55 3.93
C PHE A 28 10.19 7.74 4.69
N GLY A 29 11.01 6.94 4.01
CA GLY A 29 12.05 6.11 4.64
C GLY A 29 11.86 4.61 4.44
N ALA A 30 10.90 4.20 3.61
CA ALA A 30 10.80 2.80 3.20
C ALA A 30 12.01 2.40 2.33
N CYS A 31 12.48 1.18 2.50
CA CYS A 31 13.63 0.69 1.74
C CYS A 31 13.24 0.35 0.30
N ALA A 32 13.88 0.99 -0.67
CA ALA A 32 13.57 0.79 -2.10
C ALA A 32 13.76 -0.66 -2.58
N PRO A 33 14.88 -1.37 -2.27
CA PRO A 33 15.03 -2.80 -2.58
C PRO A 33 13.90 -3.67 -2.03
N TYR A 34 13.47 -3.45 -0.79
CA TYR A 34 12.40 -4.21 -0.16
C TYR A 34 11.03 -3.93 -0.77
N LEU A 35 10.72 -2.65 -1.06
CA LEU A 35 9.48 -2.30 -1.75
C LEU A 35 9.40 -2.93 -3.15
N LEU A 36 10.51 -2.91 -3.89
CA LEU A 36 10.58 -3.45 -5.24
C LEU A 36 10.39 -4.98 -5.24
N SER A 37 11.15 -5.67 -4.41
CA SER A 37 11.05 -7.13 -4.25
C SER A 37 9.68 -7.57 -3.73
N ALA A 38 9.12 -6.87 -2.73
CA ALA A 38 7.77 -7.09 -2.24
C ALA A 38 6.73 -6.99 -3.36
N THR A 39 6.81 -5.95 -4.21
CA THR A 39 5.89 -5.76 -5.33
C THR A 39 5.96 -6.89 -6.35
N VAL A 40 7.17 -7.36 -6.67
CA VAL A 40 7.38 -8.49 -7.59
C VAL A 40 6.82 -9.79 -6.99
N MET A 41 7.03 -10.03 -5.69
CA MET A 41 6.54 -11.22 -4.99
C MET A 41 5.01 -11.23 -4.80
N SER A 42 4.40 -10.04 -4.66
CA SER A 42 2.94 -9.90 -4.51
C SER A 42 2.18 -10.35 -5.76
N ALA A 43 2.76 -10.29 -6.96
CA ALA A 43 2.10 -10.75 -8.18
C ALA A 43 1.73 -12.26 -8.12
N PRO A 44 2.69 -13.21 -7.98
CA PRO A 44 2.35 -14.62 -7.80
C PRO A 44 1.68 -14.92 -6.46
N GLY A 45 2.05 -14.20 -5.38
CA GLY A 45 1.46 -14.37 -4.05
C GLY A 45 -0.05 -14.10 -4.04
N SER A 46 -0.48 -13.04 -4.73
CA SER A 46 -1.89 -12.65 -4.80
C SER A 46 -2.74 -13.67 -5.57
N LEU A 47 -2.19 -14.28 -6.63
CA LEU A 47 -2.85 -15.35 -7.38
C LEU A 47 -2.99 -16.61 -6.53
N ALA A 48 -1.91 -17.00 -5.84
CA ALA A 48 -1.93 -18.15 -4.93
C ALA A 48 -2.98 -17.96 -3.83
N CYS A 49 -2.95 -16.81 -3.13
CA CYS A 49 -3.93 -16.48 -2.08
C CYS A 49 -5.35 -16.44 -2.63
N SER A 50 -5.56 -15.79 -3.78
CA SER A 50 -6.88 -15.72 -4.40
C SER A 50 -7.44 -17.09 -4.75
N LYS A 51 -6.62 -17.98 -5.33
CA LYS A 51 -7.10 -19.29 -5.79
C LYS A 51 -7.24 -20.30 -4.65
N LEU A 52 -6.52 -20.11 -3.54
CA LEU A 52 -6.76 -20.84 -2.30
C LEU A 52 -8.08 -20.42 -1.63
N LEU A 53 -8.32 -19.11 -1.49
CA LEU A 53 -9.53 -18.60 -0.83
C LEU A 53 -10.78 -18.68 -1.70
N PHE A 54 -10.62 -18.63 -3.03
CA PHE A 54 -11.73 -18.71 -3.96
C PHE A 54 -11.35 -19.42 -5.28
N PRO A 55 -11.34 -20.77 -5.28
CA PRO A 55 -10.90 -21.56 -6.42
C PRO A 55 -11.81 -21.40 -7.64
N GLU A 56 -11.25 -21.69 -8.82
CA GLU A 56 -11.96 -21.63 -10.09
C GLU A 56 -12.90 -22.83 -10.23
N THR A 57 -14.21 -22.58 -10.31
CA THR A 57 -15.23 -23.63 -10.46
C THR A 57 -15.91 -23.60 -11.83
N LYS A 58 -15.69 -22.53 -12.61
CA LYS A 58 -16.31 -22.33 -13.93
C LYS A 58 -15.24 -22.37 -15.00
N LYS A 59 -15.62 -22.84 -16.19
CA LYS A 59 -14.72 -22.80 -17.34
C LYS A 59 -14.44 -21.35 -17.74
N SER A 60 -13.16 -20.99 -17.78
CA SER A 60 -12.72 -19.66 -18.23
C SER A 60 -13.13 -19.45 -19.69
N LYS A 61 -13.59 -18.23 -20.00
CA LYS A 61 -13.85 -17.76 -21.36
C LYS A 61 -12.65 -17.04 -21.99
N LEU A 62 -11.50 -17.04 -21.31
CA LEU A 62 -10.26 -16.34 -21.68
C LEU A 62 -9.07 -17.31 -21.63
N ALA A 63 -9.31 -18.61 -21.86
CA ALA A 63 -8.28 -19.63 -21.76
C ALA A 63 -7.21 -19.53 -22.86
N LYS A 64 -7.48 -18.79 -23.94
CA LYS A 64 -6.57 -18.58 -25.07
C LYS A 64 -6.12 -17.13 -25.13
N MET A 65 -4.81 -16.91 -25.29
CA MET A 65 -4.22 -15.57 -25.42
C MET A 65 -4.76 -14.81 -26.64
N GLU A 66 -5.19 -15.51 -27.71
CA GLU A 66 -5.76 -14.86 -28.90
C GLU A 66 -7.11 -14.16 -28.61
N GLU A 67 -7.80 -14.51 -27.52
CA GLU A 67 -9.09 -13.92 -27.13
C GLU A 67 -8.93 -12.62 -26.33
N LEU A 68 -7.70 -12.29 -25.89
CA LEU A 68 -7.39 -11.06 -25.17
C LEU A 68 -7.16 -9.89 -26.16
N LYS A 69 -8.23 -9.15 -26.43
CA LYS A 69 -8.15 -7.88 -27.17
C LYS A 69 -7.75 -6.76 -26.20
N LEU A 70 -6.48 -6.37 -26.23
CA LEU A 70 -6.02 -5.15 -25.57
C LEU A 70 -6.43 -3.93 -26.41
N SER A 71 -7.13 -2.98 -25.79
CA SER A 71 -7.43 -1.70 -26.41
C SER A 71 -6.12 -0.94 -26.65
N LYS A 72 -5.88 -0.53 -27.89
CA LYS A 72 -4.75 0.36 -28.21
C LYS A 72 -5.05 1.75 -27.68
N GLY A 73 -4.05 2.40 -27.08
CA GLY A 73 -4.16 3.81 -26.69
C GLY A 73 -4.39 4.71 -27.91
N ASN A 74 -5.04 5.85 -27.69
CA ASN A 74 -5.30 6.84 -28.75
C ASN A 74 -4.06 7.69 -29.09
N GLU A 75 -3.02 7.60 -28.26
CA GLU A 75 -1.80 8.39 -28.38
C GLU A 75 -0.97 8.01 -29.61
N LYS A 76 -0.48 9.03 -30.32
CA LYS A 76 0.23 8.88 -31.59
C LYS A 76 1.74 8.83 -31.42
N ASN A 77 2.28 9.42 -30.36
CA ASN A 77 3.72 9.46 -30.12
C ASN A 77 4.04 9.47 -28.61
N ALA A 78 5.33 9.26 -28.29
CA ALA A 78 5.80 9.19 -26.91
C ALA A 78 5.58 10.49 -26.12
N LEU A 79 5.63 11.65 -26.78
CA LEU A 79 5.44 12.94 -26.13
C LEU A 79 3.97 13.15 -25.71
N GLU A 80 3.03 12.73 -26.55
CA GLU A 80 1.59 12.73 -26.24
C GLU A 80 1.30 11.80 -25.05
N CYS A 81 1.87 10.59 -25.02
CA CYS A 81 1.78 9.69 -23.88
C CYS A 81 2.33 10.31 -22.58
N LEU A 82 3.49 10.97 -22.66
CA LEU A 82 4.11 11.63 -21.49
C LEU A 82 3.26 12.78 -20.97
N SER A 83 2.76 13.64 -21.87
CA SER A 83 1.91 14.77 -21.51
C SER A 83 0.59 14.32 -20.89
N ASN A 84 -0.10 13.36 -21.51
CA ASN A 84 -1.36 12.84 -20.99
C ASN A 84 -1.16 12.08 -19.67
N GLY A 85 -0.04 11.36 -19.53
CA GLY A 85 0.34 10.73 -18.26
C GLY A 85 0.58 11.74 -17.13
N ALA A 86 1.23 12.88 -17.43
CA ALA A 86 1.44 13.95 -16.46
C ALA A 86 0.13 14.62 -16.03
N VAL A 87 -0.78 14.89 -16.97
CA VAL A 87 -2.11 15.46 -16.67
C VAL A 87 -2.93 14.48 -15.82
N ALA A 88 -2.96 13.20 -16.17
CA ALA A 88 -3.66 12.17 -15.39
C ALA A 88 -3.09 12.02 -13.97
N ALA A 89 -1.79 12.26 -13.77
CA ALA A 89 -1.17 12.20 -12.45
C ALA A 89 -1.67 13.30 -11.50
N VAL A 90 -2.07 14.48 -12.02
CA VAL A 90 -2.58 15.59 -11.20
C VAL A 90 -3.81 15.17 -10.41
N GLU A 91 -4.78 14.52 -11.09
CA GLU A 91 -6.00 14.03 -10.43
C GLU A 91 -5.68 12.99 -9.34
N ILE A 92 -4.75 12.09 -9.62
CA ILE A 92 -4.31 11.06 -8.67
C ILE A 92 -3.67 11.71 -7.43
N VAL A 93 -2.74 12.66 -7.62
CA VAL A 93 -2.04 13.35 -6.52
C VAL A 93 -3.02 14.15 -5.68
N MET A 94 -3.93 14.91 -6.31
CA MET A 94 -4.95 15.68 -5.59
C MET A 94 -5.88 14.77 -4.78
N ALA A 95 -6.29 13.62 -5.35
CA ALA A 95 -7.09 12.64 -4.64
C ALA A 95 -6.34 12.07 -3.43
N ILE A 96 -5.05 11.77 -3.55
CA ILE A 96 -4.22 11.28 -2.42
C ILE A 96 -4.14 12.32 -1.30
N ILE A 97 -3.81 13.57 -1.63
CA ILE A 97 -3.69 14.66 -0.64
C ILE A 97 -5.01 14.86 0.11
N ALA A 98 -6.12 14.98 -0.62
CA ALA A 98 -7.44 15.14 -0.03
C ALA A 98 -7.77 13.96 0.91
N ASN A 99 -7.46 12.74 0.49
CA ASN A 99 -7.74 11.54 1.26
C ASN A 99 -6.90 11.44 2.54
N ILE A 100 -5.62 11.82 2.49
CA ILE A 100 -4.76 11.85 3.68
C ILE A 100 -5.32 12.83 4.71
N ILE A 101 -5.71 14.04 4.29
CA ILE A 101 -6.26 15.06 5.20
C ILE A 101 -7.53 14.54 5.88
N VAL A 102 -8.48 14.02 5.09
CA VAL A 102 -9.75 13.48 5.60
C VAL A 102 -9.50 12.31 6.54
N THR A 103 -8.65 11.37 6.14
CA THR A 103 -8.37 10.16 6.92
C THR A 103 -7.68 10.50 8.24
N LEU A 104 -6.69 11.39 8.27
CA LEU A 104 -6.06 11.84 9.51
C LEU A 104 -7.05 12.55 10.44
N ALA A 105 -7.92 13.41 9.90
CA ALA A 105 -8.95 14.09 10.68
C ALA A 105 -9.94 13.09 11.30
N VAL A 106 -10.38 12.09 10.53
CA VAL A 106 -11.32 11.05 10.99
C VAL A 106 -10.68 10.17 12.06
N ILE A 107 -9.42 9.74 11.89
CA ILE A 107 -8.71 8.97 12.92
C ILE A 107 -8.56 9.79 14.20
N ALA A 108 -8.15 11.06 14.09
CA ALA A 108 -7.99 11.93 15.24
C ALA A 108 -9.32 12.11 16.00
N PHE A 109 -10.42 12.28 15.26
CA PHE A 109 -11.77 12.35 15.82
C PHE A 109 -12.16 11.07 16.56
N PHE A 110 -12.00 9.90 15.95
CA PHE A 110 -12.33 8.65 16.62
C PHE A 110 -11.37 8.34 17.78
N ASN A 111 -10.09 8.66 17.68
CA ASN A 111 -9.15 8.54 18.79
C ASN A 111 -9.56 9.42 19.97
N ALA A 112 -10.09 10.62 19.73
CA ALA A 112 -10.64 11.46 20.80
C ALA A 112 -11.88 10.82 21.46
N ILE A 113 -12.79 10.25 20.66
CA ILE A 113 -13.97 9.53 21.18
C ILE A 113 -13.54 8.32 22.02
N VAL A 114 -12.68 7.46 21.47
CA VAL A 114 -12.28 6.23 22.15
C VAL A 114 -11.40 6.55 23.36
N GLY A 115 -10.56 7.58 23.30
CA GLY A 115 -9.80 8.08 24.45
C GLY A 115 -10.73 8.59 25.56
N TYR A 116 -11.77 9.34 25.21
CA TYR A 116 -12.80 9.77 26.16
C TYR A 116 -13.53 8.58 26.80
N LEU A 117 -14.01 7.62 26.00
CA LEU A 117 -14.65 6.42 26.52
C LEU A 117 -13.70 5.56 27.36
N GLY A 118 -12.44 5.47 26.96
CA GLY A 118 -11.37 4.81 27.69
C GLY A 118 -11.16 5.44 29.06
N SER A 119 -11.18 6.78 29.14
CA SER A 119 -11.07 7.50 30.40
C SER A 119 -12.19 7.14 31.40
N LEU A 120 -13.40 6.84 30.91
CA LEU A 120 -14.54 6.44 31.76
C LEU A 120 -14.35 5.06 32.42
N ILE A 121 -13.60 4.16 31.78
CA ILE A 121 -13.31 2.81 32.28
C ILE A 121 -11.90 2.69 32.91
N GLY A 122 -11.21 3.82 33.13
CA GLY A 122 -9.87 3.85 33.72
C GLY A 122 -8.71 3.57 32.75
N CYS A 123 -8.97 3.52 31.44
CA CYS A 123 -7.97 3.35 30.38
C CYS A 123 -7.73 4.69 29.65
N SER A 124 -7.01 5.61 30.27
CA SER A 124 -6.88 7.02 29.81
C SER A 124 -6.08 7.27 28.52
N ASN A 125 -5.47 6.24 27.90
CA ASN A 125 -4.61 6.39 26.71
C ASN A 125 -4.96 5.41 25.57
N TRP A 126 -6.24 5.06 25.42
CA TRP A 126 -6.65 4.14 24.37
C TRP A 126 -6.81 4.84 23.01
N THR A 127 -6.24 4.25 21.97
CA THR A 127 -6.37 4.72 20.58
C THR A 127 -6.74 3.56 19.66
N ILE A 128 -7.26 3.87 18.47
CA ILE A 128 -7.54 2.87 17.43
C ILE A 128 -6.25 2.13 17.04
N GLU A 129 -5.12 2.83 16.98
CA GLU A 129 -3.84 2.19 16.70
C GLU A 129 -3.48 1.16 17.77
N ASN A 130 -3.70 1.47 19.06
CA ASN A 130 -3.46 0.50 20.13
C ASN A 130 -4.37 -0.73 19.99
N GLY A 131 -5.68 -0.53 19.75
CA GLY A 131 -6.62 -1.64 19.61
C GLY A 131 -6.30 -2.53 18.42
N THR A 132 -6.02 -1.94 17.26
CA THR A 132 -5.60 -2.69 16.06
C THR A 132 -4.21 -3.30 16.23
N GLY A 133 -3.31 -2.66 16.97
CA GLY A 133 -2.00 -3.20 17.34
C GLY A 133 -2.12 -4.49 18.14
N TYR A 134 -3.00 -4.56 19.14
CA TYR A 134 -3.25 -5.82 19.86
C TYR A 134 -3.87 -6.89 18.97
N LEU A 135 -4.76 -6.52 18.04
CA LEU A 135 -5.35 -7.45 17.08
C LEU A 135 -4.29 -8.08 16.16
N PHE A 136 -3.35 -7.26 15.66
CA PHE A 136 -2.30 -7.72 14.74
C PHE A 136 -1.03 -8.21 15.44
N TYR A 137 -0.91 -8.07 16.76
CA TYR A 137 0.25 -8.51 17.54
C TYR A 137 0.65 -9.97 17.28
N PRO A 138 -0.26 -10.97 17.37
CA PRO A 138 0.11 -12.35 17.10
C PRO A 138 0.59 -12.55 15.66
N LEU A 139 0.01 -11.82 14.71
CA LEU A 139 0.39 -11.91 13.31
C LEU A 139 1.78 -11.31 13.07
N ALA A 140 2.10 -10.16 13.67
CA ALA A 140 3.43 -9.55 13.61
C ALA A 140 4.51 -10.48 14.18
N TYR A 141 4.21 -11.13 15.30
CA TYR A 141 5.11 -12.13 15.88
C TYR A 141 5.32 -13.33 14.94
N LEU A 142 4.25 -13.89 14.38
CA LEU A 142 4.32 -15.02 13.45
C LEU A 142 5.06 -14.71 12.14
N MET A 143 5.08 -13.45 11.71
CA MET A 143 5.86 -13.00 10.55
C MET A 143 7.38 -12.88 10.83
N GLY A 144 7.83 -13.12 12.06
CA GLY A 144 9.24 -13.17 12.42
C GLY A 144 9.81 -11.89 13.03
N VAL A 145 8.95 -11.00 13.54
CA VAL A 145 9.37 -9.86 14.39
C VAL A 145 9.62 -10.42 15.79
N THR A 146 10.88 -10.66 16.15
CA THR A 146 11.24 -11.37 17.40
C THR A 146 12.18 -10.59 18.32
N GLU A 147 12.78 -9.49 17.86
CA GLU A 147 13.81 -8.75 18.60
C GLU A 147 13.31 -8.22 19.96
N SER A 148 12.10 -7.65 19.98
CA SER A 148 11.53 -7.05 21.19
C SER A 148 10.02 -7.00 21.14
N SER A 149 9.37 -7.15 22.30
CA SER A 149 7.92 -6.97 22.45
C SER A 149 7.46 -5.56 22.05
N LYS A 150 8.31 -4.55 22.22
CA LYS A 150 8.05 -3.17 21.76
C LYS A 150 7.98 -3.11 20.23
N GLU A 151 8.94 -3.73 19.54
CA GLU A 151 8.98 -3.74 18.07
C GLU A 151 7.79 -4.50 17.48
N ILE A 152 7.42 -5.65 18.05
CA ILE A 152 6.22 -6.40 17.64
C ILE A 152 4.98 -5.51 17.70
N MET A 153 4.82 -4.78 18.81
CA MET A 153 3.70 -3.87 19.00
C MET A 153 3.73 -2.72 17.97
N ILE A 154 4.90 -2.14 17.68
CA ILE A 154 5.04 -1.09 16.67
C ILE A 154 4.63 -1.62 15.29
N VAL A 155 5.16 -2.77 14.86
CA VAL A 155 4.83 -3.37 13.55
C VAL A 155 3.34 -3.72 13.47
N ALA A 156 2.77 -4.29 14.54
CA ALA A 156 1.35 -4.60 14.59
C ALA A 156 0.47 -3.35 14.50
N LYS A 157 0.85 -2.24 15.16
CA LYS A 157 0.17 -0.95 15.04
C LYS A 157 0.22 -0.44 13.59
N LEU A 158 1.37 -0.54 12.92
CA LEU A 158 1.51 -0.14 11.52
C LEU A 158 0.60 -0.95 10.59
N MET A 159 0.49 -2.26 10.79
CA MET A 159 -0.46 -3.11 10.06
C MET A 159 -1.92 -2.72 10.31
N GLY A 160 -2.24 -2.37 11.56
CA GLY A 160 -3.53 -1.84 11.96
C GLY A 160 -3.88 -0.53 11.28
N ILE A 161 -2.95 0.43 11.32
CA ILE A 161 -3.06 1.72 10.62
C ILE A 161 -3.31 1.48 9.14
N LYS A 162 -2.48 0.67 8.47
CA LYS A 162 -2.68 0.32 7.05
C LYS A 162 -4.11 -0.15 6.80
N THR A 163 -4.59 -1.12 7.58
CA THR A 163 -5.87 -1.80 7.33
C THR A 163 -7.06 -0.86 7.50
N VAL A 164 -7.07 -0.06 8.57
CA VAL A 164 -8.17 0.85 8.91
C VAL A 164 -8.14 2.12 8.08
N THR A 165 -6.93 2.60 7.76
CA THR A 165 -6.71 3.92 7.18
C THR A 165 -6.21 3.74 5.75
N ASN A 166 -4.89 3.74 5.56
CA ASN A 166 -4.23 3.40 4.32
C ASN A 166 -2.73 3.16 4.58
N GLU A 167 -2.07 2.56 3.60
CA GLU A 167 -0.64 2.29 3.60
C GLU A 167 0.21 3.55 3.57
N PHE A 168 -0.29 4.67 3.03
CA PHE A 168 0.45 5.93 2.96
C PHE A 168 0.75 6.50 4.35
N VAL A 169 -0.26 6.57 5.22
CA VAL A 169 -0.11 6.97 6.62
C VAL A 169 0.76 5.98 7.40
N ALA A 170 0.62 4.68 7.10
CA ALA A 170 1.44 3.65 7.73
C ALA A 170 2.94 3.80 7.36
N TYR A 171 3.27 4.06 6.08
CA TYR A 171 4.65 4.29 5.65
C TYR A 171 5.24 5.57 6.22
N GLN A 172 4.44 6.64 6.39
CA GLN A 172 4.90 7.85 7.06
C GLN A 172 5.31 7.57 8.51
N LYS A 173 4.48 6.84 9.28
CA LYS A 173 4.80 6.43 10.65
C LYS A 173 5.97 5.45 10.71
N LEU A 174 6.07 4.50 9.78
CA LEU A 174 7.22 3.60 9.66
C LEU A 174 8.52 4.42 9.50
N GLY A 175 8.51 5.42 8.63
CA GLY A 175 9.62 6.35 8.42
C GLY A 175 10.09 7.04 9.70
N GLN A 176 9.15 7.48 10.54
CA GLN A 176 9.44 8.07 11.84
C GLN A 176 10.09 7.05 12.78
N TYR A 177 9.51 5.86 12.93
CA TYR A 177 10.08 4.81 13.79
C TYR A 177 11.48 4.35 13.36
N VAL A 178 11.75 4.31 12.06
CA VAL A 178 13.09 4.01 11.52
C VAL A 178 14.06 5.16 11.81
N SER A 179 13.64 6.41 11.65
CA SER A 179 14.47 7.59 11.95
C SER A 179 14.80 7.72 13.44
N ASP A 180 13.85 7.38 14.31
CA ASP A 180 13.98 7.43 15.76
C ASP A 180 14.68 6.18 16.34
N GLN A 181 15.13 5.26 15.48
CA GLN A 181 15.80 4.01 15.86
C GLN A 181 14.95 3.12 16.79
N GLU A 182 13.63 3.17 16.66
CA GLU A 182 12.71 2.32 17.43
C GLU A 182 12.47 0.94 16.80
N LEU A 183 12.94 0.73 15.56
CA LEU A 183 12.86 -0.53 14.84
C LEU A 183 14.24 -1.01 14.41
N SER A 184 14.55 -2.27 14.69
CA SER A 184 15.69 -2.96 14.10
C SER A 184 15.54 -3.07 12.57
N PRO A 185 16.63 -3.28 11.81
CA PRO A 185 16.58 -3.48 10.36
C PRO A 185 15.65 -4.63 9.96
N ARG A 186 15.66 -5.70 10.75
CA ARG A 186 14.82 -6.88 10.54
C ARG A 186 13.34 -6.52 10.65
N SER A 187 12.95 -5.84 11.74
CA SER A 187 11.57 -5.42 11.96
C SER A 187 11.11 -4.37 10.94
N ALA A 188 11.97 -3.42 10.58
CA ALA A 188 11.70 -2.42 9.55
C ALA A 188 11.51 -3.06 8.16
N MET A 189 12.30 -4.08 7.83
CA MET A 189 12.13 -4.88 6.60
C MET A 189 10.78 -5.61 6.61
N ILE A 190 10.48 -6.40 7.65
CA ILE A 190 9.23 -7.16 7.75
C ILE A 190 8.02 -6.21 7.67
N ALA A 191 8.08 -5.07 8.37
CA ALA A 191 7.06 -4.02 8.27
C ALA A 191 6.93 -3.49 6.85
N THR A 192 8.04 -3.18 6.17
CA THR A 192 8.02 -2.69 4.78
C THR A 192 7.28 -3.66 3.84
N TYR A 193 7.52 -4.97 3.95
CA TYR A 193 6.82 -5.97 3.16
C TYR A 193 5.35 -6.11 3.57
N ALA A 194 5.04 -6.16 4.86
CA ALA A 194 3.68 -6.29 5.36
C ALA A 194 2.79 -5.09 4.97
N LEU A 195 3.39 -3.90 4.87
CA LEU A 195 2.75 -2.67 4.43
C LEU A 195 2.59 -2.57 2.91
N CYS A 196 3.35 -3.35 2.13
CA CYS A 196 3.38 -3.25 0.67
C CYS A 196 2.13 -3.85 0.02
N GLY A 197 1.03 -3.09 0.02
CA GLY A 197 -0.18 -3.39 -0.73
C GLY A 197 -1.34 -2.48 -0.33
N PHE A 198 -2.28 -2.25 -1.25
CA PHE A 198 -3.47 -1.44 -1.03
C PHE A 198 -4.61 -2.14 -0.26
N SER A 199 -4.29 -3.13 0.57
CA SER A 199 -5.27 -3.94 1.29
C SER A 199 -5.83 -3.19 2.51
N ASN A 200 -6.67 -2.18 2.27
CA ASN A 200 -7.33 -1.40 3.31
C ASN A 200 -8.81 -1.12 2.97
N PHE A 201 -9.60 -0.68 3.95
CA PHE A 201 -11.04 -0.40 3.75
C PHE A 201 -11.33 0.78 2.82
N GLN A 202 -10.41 1.74 2.73
CA GLN A 202 -10.53 2.87 1.82
C GLN A 202 -10.44 2.41 0.36
N THR A 203 -9.44 1.59 0.02
CA THR A 203 -9.26 1.00 -1.30
C THR A 203 -10.39 0.03 -1.64
N LEU A 204 -10.96 -0.67 -0.65
CA LEU A 204 -12.14 -1.50 -0.86
C LEU A 204 -13.28 -0.67 -1.51
N GLY A 205 -13.56 0.52 -0.97
CA GLY A 205 -14.55 1.44 -1.54
C GLY A 205 -14.19 1.90 -2.96
N ILE A 206 -12.93 2.26 -3.19
CA ILE A 206 -12.43 2.70 -4.51
C ILE A 206 -12.59 1.59 -5.56
N VAL A 207 -12.18 0.36 -5.25
CA VAL A 207 -12.28 -0.80 -6.16
C VAL A 207 -13.74 -1.10 -6.48
N LEU A 208 -14.65 -1.01 -5.49
CA LEU A 208 -16.09 -1.17 -5.72
C LEU A 208 -16.67 -0.10 -6.63
N ALA A 209 -16.23 1.15 -6.48
CA ALA A 209 -16.66 2.26 -7.32
C ALA A 209 -16.17 2.10 -8.76
N ILE A 210 -14.88 1.81 -8.96
CA ILE A 210 -14.27 1.66 -10.29
C ILE A 210 -14.81 0.43 -11.01
N LEU A 211 -14.71 -0.76 -10.41
CA LEU A 211 -15.18 -1.98 -11.08
C LEU A 211 -16.71 -1.98 -11.26
N GLY A 212 -17.42 -1.38 -10.30
CA GLY A 212 -18.87 -1.20 -10.37
C GLY A 212 -19.32 -0.25 -11.47
N SER A 213 -18.56 0.81 -11.77
CA SER A 213 -18.86 1.74 -12.87
C SER A 213 -18.47 1.15 -14.22
N MET A 214 -17.38 0.38 -14.30
CA MET A 214 -16.95 -0.31 -15.51
C MET A 214 -17.94 -1.39 -15.97
N VAL A 215 -18.53 -2.15 -15.03
CA VAL A 215 -19.51 -3.20 -15.35
C VAL A 215 -20.72 -3.14 -14.41
N PRO A 216 -21.66 -2.18 -14.62
CA PRO A 216 -22.78 -1.96 -13.70
C PRO A 216 -23.65 -3.20 -13.47
N LYS A 217 -23.84 -4.02 -14.51
CA LYS A 217 -24.61 -5.27 -14.46
C LYS A 217 -24.03 -6.32 -13.50
N ARG A 218 -22.77 -6.18 -13.07
CA ARG A 218 -22.07 -7.12 -12.16
C ARG A 218 -21.73 -6.52 -10.81
N LYS A 219 -22.22 -5.32 -10.48
CA LYS A 219 -21.91 -4.62 -9.23
C LYS A 219 -22.17 -5.46 -7.98
N SER A 220 -23.32 -6.15 -7.91
CA SER A 220 -23.67 -7.03 -6.79
C SER A 220 -22.71 -8.23 -6.64
N MET A 221 -22.27 -8.81 -7.76
CA MET A 221 -21.24 -9.86 -7.73
C MET A 221 -19.93 -9.29 -7.18
N ILE A 222 -19.46 -8.17 -7.73
CA ILE A 222 -18.20 -7.53 -7.31
C ILE A 222 -18.24 -7.20 -5.81
N SER A 223 -19.35 -6.65 -5.32
CA SER A 223 -19.50 -6.33 -3.89
C SER A 223 -19.43 -7.56 -2.98
N SER A 224 -20.06 -8.67 -3.38
CA SER A 224 -20.00 -9.92 -2.59
C SER A 224 -18.61 -10.54 -2.51
N LEU A 225 -17.73 -10.25 -3.48
CA LEU A 225 -16.35 -10.77 -3.52
C LEU A 225 -15.36 -9.87 -2.77
N ALA A 226 -15.71 -8.61 -2.53
CA ALA A 226 -14.75 -7.56 -2.24
C ALA A 226 -14.04 -7.72 -0.90
N LEU A 227 -14.78 -8.00 0.18
CA LEU A 227 -14.20 -8.19 1.50
C LEU A 227 -13.26 -9.41 1.54
N ARG A 228 -13.65 -10.49 0.87
CA ARG A 228 -12.79 -11.68 0.77
C ARG A 228 -11.53 -11.41 -0.06
N ALA A 229 -11.65 -10.68 -1.17
CA ALA A 229 -10.51 -10.28 -1.98
C ALA A 229 -9.55 -9.35 -1.20
N LEU A 230 -10.09 -8.46 -0.36
CA LEU A 230 -9.31 -7.61 0.54
C LEU A 230 -8.49 -8.47 1.52
N MET A 231 -9.13 -9.43 2.19
CA MET A 231 -8.44 -10.36 3.10
C MET A 231 -7.37 -11.17 2.38
N ALA A 232 -7.67 -11.70 1.18
CA ALA A 232 -6.69 -12.42 0.37
C ALA A 232 -5.48 -11.54 0.01
N GLY A 233 -5.73 -10.25 -0.28
CA GLY A 233 -4.68 -9.27 -0.54
C GLY A 233 -3.80 -9.02 0.69
N SER A 234 -4.40 -8.85 1.87
CA SER A 234 -3.65 -8.69 3.13
C SER A 234 -2.81 -9.92 3.44
N ILE A 235 -3.39 -11.12 3.32
CA ILE A 235 -2.67 -12.39 3.55
C ILE A 235 -1.47 -12.50 2.61
N SER A 236 -1.63 -12.12 1.34
CA SER A 236 -0.52 -12.10 0.37
C SER A 236 0.62 -11.18 0.83
N CYS A 237 0.33 -9.95 1.28
CA CYS A 237 1.35 -9.06 1.86
C CYS A 237 2.03 -9.66 3.11
N PHE A 238 1.28 -10.36 3.96
CA PHE A 238 1.84 -10.98 5.17
C PHE A 238 2.68 -12.22 4.85
N MET A 239 2.32 -12.97 3.80
CA MET A 239 3.11 -14.08 3.29
C MET A 239 4.43 -13.59 2.70
N THR A 240 4.44 -12.50 1.92
CA THR A 240 5.68 -11.93 1.40
C THR A 240 6.57 -11.40 2.51
N ALA A 241 5.99 -10.80 3.56
CA ALA A 241 6.72 -10.37 4.75
C ALA A 241 7.34 -11.54 5.53
N SER A 242 6.57 -12.62 5.73
CA SER A 242 7.06 -13.83 6.38
C SER A 242 8.20 -14.47 5.58
N LEU A 243 8.07 -14.50 4.25
CA LEU A 243 9.13 -15.02 3.37
C LEU A 243 10.40 -14.18 3.47
N ALA A 244 10.29 -12.85 3.51
CA ALA A 244 11.42 -11.96 3.74
C ALA A 244 12.08 -12.22 5.11
N GLY A 245 11.27 -12.44 6.16
CA GLY A 245 11.77 -12.81 7.49
C GLY A 245 12.52 -14.15 7.53
N ILE A 246 12.20 -15.08 6.63
CA ILE A 246 12.88 -16.39 6.52
C ILE A 246 14.14 -16.30 5.65
N LEU A 247 14.08 -15.57 4.52
CA LEU A 247 15.13 -15.60 3.49
C LEU A 247 16.26 -14.59 3.71
N VAL A 248 16.03 -13.56 4.52
CA VAL A 248 17.01 -12.49 4.74
C VAL A 248 17.61 -12.62 6.13
N ASP A 249 18.84 -13.11 6.17
CA ASP A 249 19.63 -13.26 7.40
C ASP A 249 20.23 -11.91 7.84
N ASP A 250 20.81 -11.15 6.89
CA ASP A 250 21.45 -9.85 7.12
C ASP A 250 20.63 -8.70 6.51
N PRO A 251 19.62 -8.18 7.22
CA PRO A 251 18.80 -7.07 6.73
C PRO A 251 19.62 -5.78 6.60
N THR A 252 19.58 -5.20 5.40
CA THR A 252 20.16 -3.89 5.11
C THR A 252 19.49 -2.76 5.92
N HIS A 253 20.31 -1.90 6.51
CA HIS A 253 19.88 -0.65 7.14
C HIS A 253 19.58 0.39 6.05
N CYS A 254 18.30 0.62 5.76
CA CYS A 254 17.92 1.62 4.76
C CYS A 254 17.73 2.97 5.46
N ASN A 255 18.83 3.70 5.65
CA ASN A 255 18.79 5.04 6.22
C ASN A 255 18.42 6.05 5.11
N ARG A 256 17.60 7.05 5.46
CA ARG A 256 17.18 8.12 4.54
C ARG A 256 18.37 8.84 3.91
N LYS A 257 19.48 8.97 4.63
CA LYS A 257 20.71 9.69 4.22
C LYS A 257 21.67 8.87 3.35
N GLU A 258 21.60 7.54 3.39
CA GLU A 258 22.56 6.65 2.72
C GLU A 258 21.84 5.80 1.67
N ARG A 259 21.27 6.49 0.67
CA ARG A 259 20.57 5.81 -0.43
C ARG A 259 21.56 5.34 -1.49
N PRO A 260 21.45 4.11 -2.01
CA PRO A 260 22.21 3.69 -3.17
C PRO A 260 21.98 4.65 -4.34
N ALA A 261 23.00 4.89 -5.17
CA ALA A 261 23.01 5.95 -6.19
C ALA A 261 21.77 5.94 -7.11
N CYS A 262 21.22 4.76 -7.44
CA CYS A 262 20.02 4.61 -8.27
C CYS A 262 18.73 5.14 -7.62
N PHE A 263 18.66 5.20 -6.28
CA PHE A 263 17.48 5.64 -5.53
C PHE A 263 17.72 6.94 -4.74
N ASN A 264 18.79 7.66 -5.03
CA ASN A 264 19.05 8.95 -4.41
C ASN A 264 18.13 10.03 -5.02
N ILE A 265 16.96 10.22 -4.41
CA ILE A 265 15.94 11.20 -4.82
C ILE A 265 16.46 12.64 -4.67
N ASP A 266 17.41 12.90 -3.76
CA ASP A 266 17.94 14.26 -3.52
C ASP A 266 18.68 14.79 -4.75
N LYS A 267 19.26 13.89 -5.56
CA LYS A 267 19.84 14.23 -6.88
C LYS A 267 18.82 14.85 -7.84
N PHE A 268 17.54 14.45 -7.72
CA PHE A 268 16.45 14.94 -8.56
C PHE A 268 15.69 16.13 -7.93
N GLN A 269 15.69 16.27 -6.60
CA GLN A 269 15.15 17.47 -5.94
C GLN A 269 15.92 18.74 -6.32
N ASN A 270 17.23 18.63 -6.52
CA ASN A 270 18.04 19.75 -7.02
C ASN A 270 17.66 20.17 -8.46
N ILE A 271 17.05 19.30 -9.26
CA ILE A 271 16.52 19.66 -10.59
C ILE A 271 15.25 20.52 -10.44
N SER A 272 14.43 20.29 -9.40
CA SER A 272 13.29 21.17 -9.08
C SER A 272 13.72 22.55 -8.60
N ASN A 273 14.85 22.65 -7.89
CA ASN A 273 15.43 23.95 -7.50
C ASN A 273 16.12 24.64 -8.69
N ALA A 274 16.61 23.88 -9.67
CA ALA A 274 17.16 24.42 -10.93
C ALA A 274 16.05 24.84 -11.92
N LEU A 275 14.88 24.20 -11.86
CA LEU A 275 13.66 24.57 -12.57
C LEU A 275 12.78 25.44 -11.66
N ASN A 276 13.29 26.59 -11.21
CA ASN A 276 12.46 27.64 -10.62
C ASN A 276 11.37 28.02 -11.64
N LEU A 277 10.18 27.44 -11.52
CA LEU A 277 9.03 27.77 -12.38
C LEU A 277 8.66 29.26 -12.31
N THR A 278 9.06 29.96 -11.24
CA THR A 278 8.96 31.42 -11.11
C THR A 278 9.83 32.17 -12.12
N ASP A 279 11.02 31.66 -12.46
CA ASP A 279 11.93 32.31 -13.42
C ASP A 279 11.50 32.08 -14.88
N ILE A 280 10.75 31.01 -15.15
CA ILE A 280 10.19 30.71 -16.48
C ILE A 280 8.92 31.55 -16.74
N ILE A 281 8.06 31.73 -15.72
CA ILE A 281 6.83 32.51 -15.86
C ILE A 281 7.10 34.03 -15.92
N HIS A 282 8.17 34.53 -15.27
CA HIS A 282 8.52 35.95 -15.32
C HIS A 282 9.29 36.39 -16.57
N ASN A 283 9.76 35.46 -17.42
CA ASN A 283 10.48 35.78 -18.67
C ASN A 283 9.59 35.75 -19.92
N GLU A 284 8.30 35.40 -19.80
CA GLU A 284 7.32 35.43 -20.91
C GLU A 284 6.16 36.43 -20.71
N LEU A 285 6.28 37.37 -19.76
CA LEU A 285 5.41 38.55 -19.61
C LEU A 285 6.24 39.83 -19.77
#